data_AF-A0A2M6WH57-F1
#
_entry.id   AF-A0A2M6WH57-F1
#
_cell.length_a   1.000
_cell.length_b   1.000
_cell.length_c   1.000
_cell.angle_alpha   90.00
_cell.angle_beta   90.00
_cell.angle_gamma   90.00
#
_symmetry.space_group_name_H-M   'P 1'
#
loop_
_entity.id
_entity.type
_entity.pdbx_description
1 polymer ?
#
loop_
_entity_poly.entity_id
_entity_poly.type
_entity_poly.pdbx_seq_one_letter_code
_entity_poly.pdbx_strand_id
1 'polypeptide(L)'
;MTNEWQEKLKKFQEARKEKSAWYEKTGREILEKHQITACYKCDCRGWGRETKHSRAHAHTKKRIVCLDAVPKGYKSFFTLLHEIGHIVAEKADYSSGVPRSLAEHNATEWAYKTLKELGLPIKRKVKGEYDSYIKEKVARGLRRGLREIPKELRKHFKS
;
A
#
# COMPACT_ATOMS: atom_id res chain seq x y z
N MET A 1 38.38 11.57 -17.81
CA MET A 1 36.92 11.56 -17.53
C MET A 1 36.65 10.98 -16.14
N THR A 2 37.13 11.59 -15.06
CA THR A 2 37.37 10.79 -13.83
C THR A 2 36.92 11.37 -12.50
N ASN A 3 36.97 12.68 -12.21
CA ASN A 3 36.55 13.18 -10.88
C ASN A 3 35.09 13.69 -10.83
N GLU A 4 34.66 14.46 -11.83
CA GLU A 4 33.31 15.07 -11.84
C GLU A 4 32.18 14.02 -11.89
N TRP A 5 32.37 12.95 -12.66
CA TRP A 5 31.37 11.88 -12.78
C TRP A 5 31.27 11.05 -11.50
N GLN A 6 32.41 10.81 -10.82
CA GLN A 6 32.45 10.13 -9.53
C GLN A 6 31.76 10.97 -8.44
N GLU A 7 31.99 12.28 -8.41
CA GLU A 7 31.31 13.19 -7.49
C GLU A 7 29.80 13.25 -7.74
N LYS A 8 29.36 13.35 -9.01
CA LYS A 8 27.94 13.29 -9.37
C LYS A 8 27.30 11.96 -8.94
N LEU A 9 27.98 10.84 -9.16
CA LEU A 9 27.50 9.52 -8.75
C LEU A 9 27.36 9.44 -7.22
N LYS A 10 28.35 9.91 -6.47
CA LYS A 10 28.33 9.92 -5.01
C LYS A 10 27.16 10.75 -4.47
N LYS A 11 26.98 11.99 -4.97
CA LYS A 11 25.85 12.86 -4.60
C LYS A 11 24.50 12.20 -4.90
N PHE A 12 24.37 11.52 -6.04
CA PHE A 12 23.16 10.78 -6.38
C PHE A 12 22.89 9.61 -5.43
N GLN A 13 23.93 8.86 -5.06
CA GLN A 13 23.82 7.75 -4.11
C GLN A 13 23.43 8.23 -2.70
N GLU A 14 24.02 9.33 -2.24
CA GLU A 14 23.71 9.97 -0.95
C GLU A 14 22.25 10.43 -0.91
N ALA A 15 21.80 11.20 -1.92
CA ALA A 15 20.41 11.64 -2.01
C ALA A 15 19.42 10.46 -2.04
N ARG A 16 19.78 9.36 -2.71
CA ARG A 16 18.96 8.13 -2.73
C ARG A 16 18.91 7.48 -1.34
N LYS A 17 20.03 7.44 -0.62
CA LYS A 17 20.13 6.87 0.73
C LYS A 17 19.30 7.69 1.72
N GLU A 18 19.41 9.01 1.69
CA GLU A 18 18.61 9.91 2.51
C GLU A 18 17.11 9.72 2.26
N LYS A 19 16.71 9.67 0.98
CA LYS A 19 15.32 9.43 0.60
C LYS A 19 14.81 8.07 1.06
N SER A 20 15.64 7.03 0.98
CA SER A 20 15.31 5.70 1.51
C SER A 20 15.11 5.73 3.03
N ALA A 21 16.01 6.40 3.75
CA ALA A 21 15.94 6.54 5.21
C ALA A 21 14.68 7.32 5.63
N TRP A 22 14.29 8.33 4.85
CA TRP A 22 13.04 9.05 5.07
C TRP A 22 11.82 8.13 4.97
N TYR A 23 11.69 7.31 3.92
CA TYR A 23 10.55 6.39 3.79
C TYR A 23 10.48 5.37 4.92
N GLU A 24 11.62 4.85 5.34
CA GLU A 24 11.73 3.90 6.45
C GLU A 24 11.30 4.55 7.77
N LYS A 25 11.85 5.72 8.09
CA LYS A 25 11.52 6.48 9.31
C LYS A 25 10.04 6.86 9.34
N THR A 26 9.55 7.53 8.30
CA THR A 26 8.15 7.97 8.23
C THR A 26 7.18 6.78 8.26
N GLY A 27 7.53 5.68 7.59
CA GLY A 27 6.70 4.46 7.61
C GLY A 27 6.58 3.87 9.00
N ARG A 28 7.69 3.83 9.74
CA ARG A 28 7.72 3.40 11.15
C ARG A 28 6.90 4.32 12.05
N GLU A 29 7.02 5.63 11.91
CA GLU A 29 6.25 6.60 12.70
C GLU A 29 4.73 6.45 12.49
N ILE A 30 4.29 6.19 11.25
CA ILE A 30 2.86 5.96 10.95
C ILE A 30 2.39 4.63 11.55
N LEU A 31 3.20 3.56 11.45
CA LEU A 31 2.91 2.28 12.09
C LEU A 31 2.76 2.43 13.61
N GLU A 32 3.71 3.12 14.25
CA GLU A 32 3.69 3.43 15.69
C GLU A 32 2.46 4.24 16.08
N LYS A 33 2.18 5.34 15.35
CA LYS A 33 1.00 6.20 15.56
C LYS A 33 -0.31 5.42 15.55
N HIS A 34 -0.41 4.44 14.66
CA HIS A 34 -1.61 3.62 14.53
C HIS A 34 -1.54 2.32 15.33
N GLN A 35 -0.51 2.06 16.13
CA GLN A 35 -0.37 0.80 16.87
C GLN A 35 -0.48 -0.42 15.94
N ILE A 36 0.29 -0.42 14.86
CA ILE A 36 0.34 -1.48 13.85
C ILE A 36 1.75 -2.06 13.83
N THR A 37 1.85 -3.38 13.81
CA THR A 37 3.14 -4.07 13.73
C THR A 37 3.46 -4.43 12.28
N ALA A 38 4.70 -4.18 11.84
CA ALA A 38 5.20 -4.70 10.58
C ALA A 38 5.78 -6.11 10.76
N CYS A 39 5.41 -7.01 9.86
CA CYS A 39 5.91 -8.38 9.79
C CYS A 39 6.62 -8.59 8.45
N TYR A 40 7.81 -9.19 8.48
CA TYR A 40 8.61 -9.50 7.28
C TYR A 40 8.71 -11.00 6.99
N LYS A 41 8.36 -11.82 7.98
CA LYS A 41 8.30 -13.28 7.89
C LYS A 41 7.18 -13.79 8.81
N CYS A 42 6.27 -14.57 8.26
CA CYS A 42 5.23 -15.29 9.02
C CYS A 42 4.76 -16.51 8.25
N ASP A 43 4.03 -17.39 8.94
CA ASP A 43 3.27 -18.48 8.34
C ASP A 43 1.84 -18.05 7.95
N CYS A 44 1.72 -16.92 7.25
CA CYS A 44 0.40 -16.40 6.88
C CYS A 44 -0.29 -17.22 5.79
N ARG A 45 0.40 -18.24 5.25
CA ARG A 45 -0.16 -19.23 4.31
C ARG A 45 -0.62 -20.52 4.99
N GLY A 46 -0.35 -20.71 6.29
CA GLY A 46 -0.75 -21.91 7.05
C GLY A 46 0.03 -23.17 6.66
N TRP A 47 1.29 -23.02 6.28
CA TRP A 47 2.20 -24.10 5.89
C TRP A 47 3.02 -24.65 7.06
N GLY A 48 2.83 -24.15 8.28
CA GLY A 48 3.58 -24.53 9.48
C GLY A 48 5.02 -24.01 9.51
N ARG A 49 5.39 -23.06 8.64
CA ARG A 49 6.75 -22.52 8.56
C ARG A 49 6.78 -21.02 8.22
N GLU A 50 7.67 -20.28 8.89
CA GLU A 50 7.88 -18.87 8.59
C GLU A 50 8.56 -18.69 7.21
N THR A 51 7.93 -17.89 6.35
CA THR A 51 8.48 -17.55 5.03
C THR A 51 8.43 -16.05 4.81
N LYS A 52 9.34 -15.54 3.97
CA LYS A 52 9.28 -14.14 3.51
C LYS A 52 7.98 -13.87 2.76
N HIS A 53 7.49 -12.64 2.84
CA HIS A 53 6.27 -12.26 2.14
C HIS A 53 6.51 -11.96 0.67
N SER A 54 5.96 -12.80 -0.22
CA SER A 54 5.95 -12.49 -1.66
C SER A 54 4.95 -11.41 -2.04
N ARG A 55 4.01 -11.06 -1.15
CA ARG A 55 2.94 -10.08 -1.38
C ARG A 55 2.59 -9.39 -0.07
N ALA A 56 2.50 -8.06 -0.12
CA ALA A 56 2.00 -7.28 0.99
C ALA A 56 0.52 -7.60 1.27
N HIS A 57 0.16 -7.66 2.56
CA HIS A 57 -1.22 -7.83 3.01
C HIS A 57 -1.39 -7.39 4.47
N ALA A 58 -2.59 -6.98 4.83
CA ALA A 58 -2.97 -6.65 6.19
C ALA A 58 -3.73 -7.79 6.90
N HIS A 59 -3.38 -8.02 8.17
CA HIS A 59 -4.21 -8.76 9.12
C HIS A 59 -4.99 -7.76 9.98
N THR A 60 -6.15 -7.34 9.50
CA THR A 60 -6.96 -6.26 10.08
C THR A 60 -7.22 -6.45 11.58
N LYS A 61 -7.69 -7.63 11.99
CA LYS A 61 -7.98 -7.96 13.40
C LYS A 61 -6.74 -7.98 14.30
N LYS A 62 -5.59 -8.42 13.77
CA LYS A 62 -4.33 -8.51 14.53
C LYS A 62 -3.52 -7.20 14.47
N ARG A 63 -3.94 -6.23 13.65
CA ARG A 63 -3.21 -4.99 13.38
C ARG A 63 -1.77 -5.23 12.92
N ILE A 64 -1.58 -6.21 12.04
CA ILE A 64 -0.27 -6.55 11.46
C ILE A 64 -0.29 -6.25 9.97
N VAL A 65 0.77 -5.62 9.46
CA VAL A 65 1.04 -5.51 8.02
C VAL A 65 2.22 -6.39 7.67
N CYS A 66 1.99 -7.33 6.75
CA CYS A 66 3.02 -8.20 6.20
C CYS A 66 3.65 -7.56 4.96
N LEU A 67 4.97 -7.42 4.93
CA LEU A 67 5.74 -6.83 3.82
C LEU A 67 6.92 -7.70 3.42
N ASP A 68 7.34 -7.66 2.15
CA ASP A 68 8.56 -8.36 1.70
C ASP A 68 9.83 -7.77 2.34
N ALA A 69 9.86 -6.44 2.47
CA ALA A 69 10.98 -5.70 3.04
C ALA A 69 10.52 -4.33 3.57
N VAL A 70 11.38 -3.70 4.35
CA VAL A 70 11.22 -2.30 4.78
C VAL A 70 11.06 -1.39 3.54
N PRO A 71 10.09 -0.46 3.52
CA PRO A 71 9.87 0.40 2.37
C PRO A 71 10.99 1.42 2.18
N LYS A 72 11.79 1.22 1.13
CA LYS A 72 12.93 2.09 0.76
C LYS A 72 12.65 3.05 -0.41
N GLY A 73 11.41 3.09 -0.90
CA GLY A 73 11.06 3.90 -2.05
C GLY A 73 9.56 4.14 -2.16
N TYR A 74 9.18 5.08 -3.00
CA TYR A 74 7.78 5.54 -3.11
C TYR A 74 6.77 4.39 -3.32
N LYS A 75 7.07 3.42 -4.19
CA LYS A 75 6.13 2.34 -4.50
C LYS A 75 5.90 1.42 -3.29
N SER A 76 6.97 0.95 -2.64
CA SER A 76 6.86 0.12 -1.44
C SER A 76 6.29 0.89 -0.25
N PHE A 77 6.59 2.18 -0.14
CA PHE A 77 5.98 3.06 0.85
C PHE A 77 4.47 3.21 0.63
N PHE A 78 4.04 3.43 -0.63
CA PHE A 78 2.61 3.45 -0.95
C PHE A 78 1.92 2.12 -0.63
N THR A 79 2.56 1.00 -0.94
CA THR A 79 2.05 -0.33 -0.57
C THR A 79 1.88 -0.45 0.95
N LEU A 80 2.86 -0.03 1.75
CA LEU A 80 2.70 0.03 3.22
C LEU A 80 1.47 0.87 3.61
N LEU A 81 1.34 2.10 3.08
CA LEU A 81 0.21 2.96 3.41
C LEU A 81 -1.14 2.33 3.03
N HIS A 82 -1.20 1.64 1.90
CA HIS A 82 -2.40 0.94 1.47
C HIS A 82 -2.78 -0.19 2.43
N GLU A 83 -1.82 -1.01 2.87
CA GLU A 83 -2.08 -2.06 3.85
C GLU A 83 -2.47 -1.49 5.23
N ILE A 84 -1.86 -0.38 5.65
CA ILE A 84 -2.32 0.36 6.85
C ILE A 84 -3.77 0.82 6.65
N GLY A 85 -4.10 1.32 5.46
CA GLY A 85 -5.45 1.74 5.08
C GLY A 85 -6.49 0.65 5.31
N HIS A 86 -6.18 -0.62 5.00
CA HIS A 86 -7.07 -1.75 5.32
C HIS A 86 -7.36 -1.91 6.82
N ILE A 87 -6.45 -1.48 7.68
CA ILE A 87 -6.56 -1.61 9.14
C ILE A 87 -7.30 -0.42 9.76
N VAL A 88 -7.08 0.80 9.23
CA VAL A 88 -7.50 2.04 9.91
C VAL A 88 -8.63 2.78 9.21
N ALA A 89 -8.84 2.57 7.92
CA ALA A 89 -9.87 3.28 7.17
C ALA A 89 -11.23 2.61 7.34
N GLU A 90 -12.28 3.42 7.40
CA GLU A 90 -13.65 2.92 7.47
C GLU A 90 -14.00 2.12 6.22
N LYS A 91 -14.70 1.00 6.42
CA LYS A 91 -15.13 0.10 5.34
C LYS A 91 -13.97 -0.32 4.41
N ALA A 92 -12.76 -0.43 4.96
CA ALA A 92 -11.57 -0.90 4.25
C ALA A 92 -11.24 -2.38 4.53
N ASP A 93 -12.00 -3.05 5.41
CA ASP A 93 -11.85 -4.47 5.69
C ASP A 93 -12.87 -5.31 4.91
N TYR A 94 -12.41 -6.13 3.97
CA TYR A 94 -13.29 -7.05 3.25
C TYR A 94 -13.90 -8.13 4.17
N SER A 95 -13.21 -8.52 5.24
CA SER A 95 -13.67 -9.55 6.17
C SER A 95 -14.85 -9.09 7.04
N SER A 96 -15.15 -7.79 7.06
CA SER A 96 -16.31 -7.22 7.76
C SER A 96 -17.58 -7.19 6.90
N GLY A 97 -17.63 -7.93 5.78
CA GLY A 97 -18.79 -8.01 4.90
C GLY A 97 -18.91 -6.89 3.86
N VAL A 98 -17.93 -6.00 3.79
CA VAL A 98 -17.86 -4.95 2.77
C VAL A 98 -17.44 -5.55 1.42
N PRO A 99 -17.97 -5.13 0.27
CA PRO A 99 -17.49 -5.58 -1.04
C PRO A 99 -15.98 -5.36 -1.19
N ARG A 100 -15.25 -6.39 -1.66
CA ARG A 100 -13.77 -6.32 -1.77
C ARG A 100 -13.29 -5.09 -2.55
N SER A 101 -13.97 -4.74 -3.63
CA SER A 101 -13.61 -3.56 -4.42
C SER A 101 -13.76 -2.25 -3.66
N LEU A 102 -14.74 -2.15 -2.77
CA LEU A 102 -14.93 -0.97 -1.92
C LEU A 102 -13.87 -0.91 -0.82
N ALA A 103 -13.55 -2.06 -0.22
CA ALA A 103 -12.48 -2.16 0.76
C ALA A 103 -11.12 -1.69 0.20
N GLU A 104 -10.77 -2.16 -1.01
CA GLU A 104 -9.56 -1.79 -1.74
C GLU A 104 -9.53 -0.30 -2.11
N HIS A 105 -10.69 0.24 -2.51
CA HIS A 105 -10.86 1.66 -2.78
C HIS A 105 -10.62 2.53 -1.55
N ASN A 106 -11.27 2.21 -0.43
CA ASN A 106 -11.16 3.00 0.80
C ASN A 106 -9.75 2.96 1.38
N ALA A 107 -9.08 1.80 1.34
CA ALA A 107 -7.68 1.68 1.71
C ALA A 107 -6.76 2.55 0.82
N THR A 108 -7.05 2.60 -0.49
CA THR A 108 -6.32 3.42 -1.46
C THR A 108 -6.54 4.92 -1.24
N GLU A 109 -7.78 5.35 -1.01
CA GLU A 109 -8.11 6.76 -0.74
C GLU A 109 -7.49 7.22 0.59
N TRP A 110 -7.44 6.36 1.60
CA TRP A 110 -6.70 6.64 2.84
C TRP A 110 -5.22 6.85 2.55
N ALA A 111 -4.58 5.97 1.78
CA ALA A 111 -3.18 6.11 1.41
C ALA A 111 -2.92 7.40 0.60
N TYR A 112 -3.83 7.80 -0.30
CA TYR A 112 -3.76 9.08 -1.02
C TYR A 112 -3.87 10.28 -0.11
N LYS A 113 -4.77 10.25 0.87
CA LYS A 113 -4.90 11.31 1.86
C LYS A 113 -3.61 11.44 2.67
N THR A 114 -3.06 10.33 3.17
CA THR A 114 -1.80 10.32 3.93
C THR A 114 -0.62 10.84 3.09
N LEU A 115 -0.53 10.48 1.80
CA LEU A 115 0.50 11.06 0.93
C LEU A 115 0.38 12.58 0.82
N LYS A 116 -0.83 13.10 0.64
CA LYS A 116 -1.07 14.56 0.56
C LYS A 116 -0.69 15.26 1.87
N GLU A 117 -1.04 14.69 3.01
CA GLU A 117 -0.68 15.20 4.34
C GLU A 117 0.85 15.22 4.55
N LEU A 118 1.58 14.26 3.98
CA LEU A 118 3.04 14.21 3.98
C LEU A 118 3.69 15.11 2.91
N GLY A 119 2.91 15.88 2.15
CA GLY A 119 3.41 16.72 1.05
C GLY A 119 3.93 15.94 -0.15
N LEU A 120 3.56 14.65 -0.30
CA LEU A 120 3.97 13.81 -1.41
C LEU A 120 2.93 13.81 -2.54
N PRO A 121 3.35 13.93 -3.81
CA PRO A 121 2.43 13.87 -4.94
C PRO A 121 1.97 12.43 -5.18
N ILE A 122 0.70 12.25 -5.58
CA ILE A 122 0.18 10.97 -6.05
C ILE A 122 0.72 10.71 -7.47
N LYS A 123 1.69 9.81 -7.59
CA LYS A 123 2.27 9.47 -8.90
C LYS A 123 1.25 8.83 -9.84
N ARG A 124 1.15 9.35 -11.07
CA ARG A 124 0.25 8.84 -12.13
C ARG A 124 0.34 7.33 -12.34
N LYS A 125 1.56 6.76 -12.31
CA LYS A 125 1.77 5.31 -12.44
C LYS A 125 1.08 4.51 -11.32
N VAL A 126 1.27 4.93 -10.06
CA VAL A 126 0.62 4.27 -8.91
C VAL A 126 -0.88 4.44 -8.96
N LYS A 127 -1.37 5.63 -9.33
CA LYS A 127 -2.80 5.86 -9.53
C LYS A 127 -3.39 4.91 -10.57
N GLY A 128 -2.76 4.80 -11.74
CA GLY A 128 -3.22 3.90 -12.81
C GLY A 128 -3.20 2.42 -12.42
N GLU A 129 -2.16 1.97 -11.72
CA GLU A 129 -2.06 0.59 -11.21
C GLU A 129 -3.23 0.27 -10.26
N TYR A 130 -3.55 1.16 -9.31
CA TYR A 130 -4.63 0.93 -8.36
C TYR A 130 -6.02 1.13 -8.94
N ASP A 131 -6.23 2.10 -9.82
CA ASP A 131 -7.48 2.24 -10.58
C ASP A 131 -7.80 0.96 -11.36
N SER A 132 -6.78 0.37 -12.01
CA SER A 132 -6.93 -0.88 -12.76
C SER A 132 -7.23 -2.07 -11.84
N TYR A 133 -6.57 -2.13 -10.69
CA TYR A 133 -6.79 -3.17 -9.69
C TYR A 133 -8.22 -3.12 -9.11
N ILE A 134 -8.73 -1.93 -8.76
CA ILE A 134 -10.11 -1.72 -8.31
C ILE A 134 -11.10 -2.17 -9.39
N LYS A 135 -10.86 -1.83 -10.66
CA LYS A 135 -11.66 -2.29 -11.80
C LYS A 135 -11.72 -3.82 -11.88
N GLU A 136 -10.57 -4.48 -11.75
CA GLU A 136 -10.48 -5.94 -11.74
C GLU A 136 -11.30 -6.55 -10.58
N LYS A 137 -11.26 -5.94 -9.39
CA LYS A 137 -12.05 -6.41 -8.23
C LYS A 137 -13.54 -6.26 -8.42
N VAL A 138 -14.00 -5.17 -9.02
CA VAL A 138 -15.42 -5.01 -9.35
C VAL A 138 -15.83 -6.06 -10.37
N ALA A 139 -15.09 -6.22 -11.46
CA ALA A 139 -15.39 -7.22 -12.48
C ALA A 139 -15.44 -8.63 -11.88
N ARG A 140 -14.50 -8.97 -10.99
CA ARG A 140 -14.50 -10.23 -10.25
C ARG A 140 -15.70 -10.36 -9.30
N GLY A 141 -16.09 -9.28 -8.64
CA GLY A 141 -17.27 -9.22 -7.77
C GLY A 141 -18.55 -9.49 -8.55
N LEU A 142 -18.74 -8.82 -9.68
CA LEU A 142 -19.90 -9.02 -10.56
C LEU A 142 -20.02 -10.48 -11.02
N ARG A 143 -18.89 -11.09 -11.45
CA ARG A 143 -18.83 -12.52 -11.79
C ARG A 143 -19.16 -13.47 -10.63
N ARG A 144 -19.07 -13.00 -9.38
CA ARG A 144 -19.33 -13.77 -8.15
C ARG A 144 -20.65 -13.37 -7.46
N GLY A 145 -21.54 -12.66 -8.16
CA GLY A 145 -22.87 -12.32 -7.66
C GLY A 145 -22.98 -10.99 -6.91
N LEU A 146 -21.99 -10.09 -7.02
CA LEU A 146 -22.18 -8.69 -6.61
C LEU A 146 -23.33 -8.09 -7.44
N ARG A 147 -24.45 -7.78 -6.79
CA ARG A 147 -25.65 -7.28 -7.48
C ARG A 147 -25.51 -5.86 -8.00
N GLU A 148 -24.79 -5.02 -7.27
CA GLU A 148 -24.62 -3.60 -7.61
C GLU A 148 -23.21 -3.11 -7.34
N ILE A 149 -22.74 -2.20 -8.21
CA ILE A 149 -21.47 -1.50 -8.02
C ILE A 149 -21.67 -0.42 -6.94
N PRO A 150 -20.88 -0.44 -5.84
CA PRO A 150 -20.89 0.61 -4.82
C PRO A 150 -20.80 2.02 -5.43
N LYS A 151 -21.55 2.97 -4.87
CA LYS A 151 -21.70 4.32 -5.42
C LYS A 151 -20.35 5.03 -5.58
N GLU A 152 -19.47 4.86 -4.61
CA GLU A 152 -18.11 5.39 -4.55
C GLU A 152 -17.26 4.93 -5.73
N LEU A 153 -17.51 3.71 -6.21
CA LEU A 153 -16.76 3.10 -7.29
C LEU A 153 -17.24 3.50 -8.68
N ARG A 154 -18.47 4.04 -8.80
CA ARG A 154 -19.06 4.40 -10.09
C ARG A 154 -18.17 5.37 -10.89
N LYS A 155 -17.38 6.22 -10.22
CA LYS A 155 -16.40 7.12 -10.85
C LYS A 155 -15.35 6.39 -11.70
N HIS A 156 -15.05 5.13 -11.40
CA HIS A 156 -14.10 4.32 -12.16
C HIS A 156 -14.73 3.68 -13.41
N PHE A 157 -16.07 3.66 -13.53
CA PHE A 157 -16.81 2.96 -14.59
C PHE A 157 -17.75 3.86 -15.40
N LYS A 158 -17.83 5.16 -15.10
CA LYS A 158 -18.50 6.10 -16.00
C LYS A 158 -17.66 6.21 -17.28
N SER A 159 -18.24 5.72 -18.38
CA SER A 159 -17.86 6.00 -19.76
C SER A 159 -18.10 7.47 -20.08
#